data_AF-A0A087TIZ5-F1
#
_entry.id   AF-A0A087TIZ5-F1
#
_cell.length_a   1.000
_cell.length_b   1.000
_cell.length_c   1.000
_cell.angle_alpha   90.00
_cell.angle_beta   90.00
_cell.angle_gamma   90.00
#
_symmetry.space_group_name_H-M   'P 1'
#
loop_
_entity.id
_entity.type
_entity.pdbx_description
1 polymer ?
#
loop_
_entity_poly.entity_id
_entity_poly.type
_entity_poly.pdbx_seq_one_letter_code
_entity_poly.pdbx_strand_id
1 'polypeptide(L)'
;MLLTIIVYIYTVIAFNFFRKFYVQEEDGEVDQKCHTMLTCFVFHLYKGVRAGGGIGDEIEPPDGDEYEVYRILFDITFFFFVIVILLAIIQGLIIDAFGELRD
;
A
#
# COMPACT_ATOMS: atom_id res chain seq x y z
N MET A 1 0.60 -10.75 11.19
CA MET A 1 2.08 -10.63 11.18
C MET A 1 2.64 -10.54 9.76
N LEU A 2 2.28 -11.46 8.85
CA LEU A 2 2.76 -11.42 7.45
C LEU A 2 2.43 -10.10 6.73
N LEU A 3 1.17 -9.63 6.83
CA LEU A 3 0.74 -8.34 6.25
C LEU A 3 1.61 -7.18 6.73
N THR A 4 1.84 -7.09 8.04
CA THR A 4 2.63 -6.02 8.66
C THR A 4 4.07 -6.00 8.14
N ILE A 5 4.69 -7.18 7.97
CA ILE A 5 6.05 -7.31 7.45
C ILE A 5 6.11 -6.87 5.98
N ILE A 6 5.18 -7.34 5.14
CA ILE A 6 5.13 -6.98 3.72
C ILE A 6 4.93 -5.47 3.56
N VAL A 7 3.96 -4.89 4.26
CA VAL A 7 3.68 -3.45 4.22
C VAL A 7 4.88 -2.64 4.71
N TYR A 8 5.61 -3.12 5.72
CA TYR A 8 6.82 -2.46 6.21
C TYR A 8 7.93 -2.44 5.15
N ILE A 9 8.13 -3.53 4.40
CA ILE A 9 9.11 -3.58 3.30
C ILE A 9 8.75 -2.55 2.21
N TYR A 10 7.48 -2.49 1.79
CA TYR A 10 7.03 -1.47 0.84
C TYR A 10 7.21 -0.05 1.38
N THR A 11 6.97 0.16 2.68
CA THR A 11 7.20 1.46 3.32
C THR A 11 8.67 1.86 3.27
N VAL A 12 9.60 0.95 3.57
CA VAL A 12 11.04 1.23 3.51
C VAL A 12 11.45 1.63 2.09
N ILE A 13 10.96 0.91 1.08
CA ILE A 13 11.24 1.22 -0.33
C ILE A 13 10.67 2.59 -0.69
N ALA A 14 9.39 2.85 -0.35
CA ALA A 14 8.74 4.13 -0.62
C ALA A 14 9.47 5.30 0.06
N PHE A 15 9.86 5.15 1.32
CA PHE A 15 10.54 6.20 2.08
C PHE A 15 11.91 6.56 1.50
N ASN A 16 12.65 5.59 0.97
CA ASN A 16 13.99 5.83 0.41
C ASN A 16 13.95 6.32 -1.03
N PHE A 17 13.02 5.82 -1.86
CA PHE A 17 13.05 6.07 -3.31
C PHE A 17 11.87 6.91 -3.83
N PHE A 18 10.69 6.80 -3.23
CA PHE A 18 9.45 7.37 -3.76
C PHE A 18 8.84 8.45 -2.88
N ARG A 19 9.58 8.95 -1.88
CA ARG A 19 9.08 9.93 -0.90
C ARG A 19 8.44 11.18 -1.52
N LYS A 20 8.94 11.63 -2.68
CA LYS A 20 8.42 12.80 -3.40
C LYS A 20 6.94 12.67 -3.80
N PHE A 21 6.46 11.46 -4.09
CA PHE A 21 5.07 11.21 -4.51
C PHE A 21 4.06 11.20 -3.35
N TYR A 22 4.54 11.30 -2.09
CA TYR A 22 3.71 11.27 -0.88
C TYR A 22 3.46 12.68 -0.31
N VAL A 23 3.60 13.69 -1.16
CA VAL A 23 3.28 15.07 -0.86
C VAL A 23 1.96 15.36 -1.56
N GLN A 24 0.94 15.78 -0.82
CA GLN A 24 -0.33 16.24 -1.39
C GLN A 24 -0.53 17.68 -0.97
N GLU A 25 -0.90 18.54 -1.92
CA GLU A 25 -1.34 19.90 -1.62
C GLU A 25 -2.86 19.90 -1.54
N GLU A 26 -3.42 20.11 -0.35
CA GLU A 26 -4.85 20.26 -0.14
C GLU A 26 -5.10 21.65 0.47
N ASP A 27 -5.92 22.47 -0.19
CA ASP A 27 -6.30 23.82 0.25
C ASP A 27 -5.13 24.79 0.58
N GLY A 28 -3.99 24.63 -0.09
CA GLY A 28 -2.80 25.45 0.12
C GLY A 28 -1.94 25.02 1.32
N GLU A 29 -2.32 23.94 1.99
CA GLU A 29 -1.49 23.25 2.98
C GLU A 29 -0.80 22.04 2.35
N VAL A 30 0.53 21.98 2.48
CA VAL A 30 1.33 20.86 1.98
C VAL A 30 1.27 19.74 3.02
N ASP A 31 0.48 18.70 2.76
CA ASP A 31 0.37 17.54 3.61
C ASP A 31 1.38 16.46 3.20
N GLN A 32 2.44 16.34 4.02
CA GLN A 32 3.52 15.38 3.80
C GLN A 32 3.26 14.07 4.56
N LYS A 33 2.67 13.09 3.88
CA LYS A 33 2.28 11.80 4.46
C LYS A 33 3.46 10.90 4.82
N CYS A 34 4.58 11.03 4.12
CA CYS A 34 5.78 10.21 4.30
C CYS A 34 7.01 11.05 4.73
N HIS A 35 6.89 11.87 5.79
CA HIS A 35 8.01 12.69 6.27
C HIS A 35 8.91 11.97 7.28
N THR A 36 8.34 11.05 8.08
CA THR A 36 9.07 10.16 8.99
C THR A 36 8.73 8.72 8.67
N MET A 37 9.63 7.79 9.02
CA MET A 37 9.38 6.35 8.80
C MET A 37 8.10 5.88 9.46
N LEU A 38 7.80 6.37 10.67
CA LEU A 38 6.59 6.01 11.40
C LEU A 38 5.33 6.49 10.69
N THR A 39 5.30 7.75 10.24
CA THR A 39 4.12 8.32 9.56
C THR A 39 3.90 7.68 8.20
N CYS A 40 4.97 7.40 7.46
CA CYS A 40 4.89 6.67 6.21
C CYS A 40 4.35 5.25 6.40
N PHE A 41 4.78 4.55 7.45
CA PHE A 41 4.28 3.21 7.77
C PHE A 41 2.80 3.21 8.15
N VAL A 42 2.41 4.14 9.03
CA VAL A 42 1.00 4.31 9.42
C VAL A 42 0.13 4.66 8.22
N PHE A 43 0.63 5.51 7.31
CA PHE A 43 -0.06 5.85 6.06
C PHE A 43 -0.31 4.62 5.18
N HIS A 44 0.71 3.77 4.96
CA HIS A 44 0.55 2.55 4.17
C HIS A 44 -0.42 1.55 4.81
N LEU A 45 -0.40 1.42 6.15
CA LEU A 45 -1.34 0.56 6.87
C LEU A 45 -2.77 1.09 6.82
N TYR A 46 -2.96 2.40 6.94
CA TYR A 46 -4.29 2.99 7.06
C TYR A 46 -4.94 3.29 5.70
N LYS A 47 -4.22 3.92 4.79
CA LYS A 47 -4.72 4.24 3.45
C LYS A 47 -4.39 3.14 2.45
N GLY A 48 -3.12 2.74 2.36
CA GLY A 48 -2.66 1.76 1.36
C GLY A 48 -3.41 0.43 1.37
N VAL A 49 -3.54 -0.22 2.53
CA VAL A 49 -4.23 -1.52 2.65
C VAL A 49 -5.76 -1.41 2.45
N ARG A 50 -6.35 -0.25 2.72
CA ARG A 50 -7.81 -0.03 2.61
C ARG A 50 -8.24 0.49 1.25
N ALA A 51 -7.32 1.02 0.45
CA ALA A 51 -7.59 1.46 -0.90
C ALA A 51 -7.81 0.25 -1.82
N GLY A 52 -8.91 0.26 -2.56
CA GLY A 52 -9.32 -0.87 -3.40
C GLY A 52 -8.37 -1.16 -4.56
N GLY A 53 -7.72 -0.14 -5.14
CA GLY A 53 -6.66 -0.26 -6.14
C GLY A 53 -5.25 -0.29 -5.56
N GLY A 54 -5.11 -0.27 -4.23
CA GLY A 54 -3.82 -0.23 -3.55
C GLY A 54 -3.28 1.19 -3.36
N ILE A 55 -1.98 1.31 -3.08
CA ILE A 55 -1.36 2.56 -2.66
C ILE A 55 -1.33 3.65 -3.75
N GLY A 56 -1.38 3.27 -5.03
CA GLY A 56 -1.42 4.20 -6.16
C GLY A 56 -2.66 5.10 -6.19
N ASP A 57 -3.77 4.68 -5.58
CA ASP A 57 -5.00 5.49 -5.48
C ASP A 57 -4.86 6.67 -4.50
N GLU A 58 -3.85 6.63 -3.62
CA GLU A 58 -3.72 7.52 -2.48
C GLU A 58 -2.47 8.40 -2.56
N ILE A 59 -1.75 8.41 -3.68
CA ILE A 59 -0.51 9.16 -3.88
C ILE A 59 -0.49 9.79 -5.29
N GLU A 60 0.42 10.73 -5.54
CA GLU A 60 0.47 11.42 -6.83
C GLU A 60 0.85 10.50 -8.00
N PRO A 61 0.28 10.70 -9.20
CA PRO A 61 0.58 9.87 -10.35
C PRO A 61 2.05 10.03 -10.80
N PRO A 62 2.69 8.96 -11.32
CA PRO A 62 4.10 8.98 -11.71
C PRO A 62 4.40 9.62 -13.07
N ASP A 63 3.40 10.14 -13.78
CA ASP A 63 3.49 10.52 -15.19
C ASP A 63 4.61 11.53 -15.46
N GLY A 64 5.55 11.16 -16.33
CA GLY A 64 6.66 12.03 -16.75
C GLY A 64 7.84 12.08 -15.77
N ASP A 65 7.84 11.27 -14.71
CA ASP A 65 8.95 11.17 -13.78
C ASP A 65 10.04 10.20 -14.28
N GLU A 66 11.30 10.45 -13.91
CA GLU A 66 12.42 9.55 -14.24
C GLU A 66 12.25 8.12 -13.67
N TYR A 67 11.47 7.98 -12.58
CA TYR A 67 11.18 6.69 -11.95
C TYR A 67 9.79 6.14 -12.32
N GLU A 68 9.13 6.65 -13.36
CA GLU A 68 7.75 6.30 -13.71
C GLU A 68 7.53 4.78 -13.76
N VAL A 69 8.35 4.07 -14.54
CA VAL A 69 8.25 2.60 -14.69
C VAL A 69 8.44 1.88 -13.34
N TYR A 70 9.39 2.33 -12.52
CA TYR A 70 9.64 1.74 -11.21
C TYR A 70 8.49 2.00 -10.24
N ARG A 71 7.86 3.18 -10.30
CA ARG A 71 6.71 3.54 -9.49
C ARG A 71 5.48 2.72 -9.90
N ILE A 72 5.25 2.51 -11.19
CA ILE A 72 4.19 1.64 -11.71
C ILE A 72 4.39 0.20 -11.23
N LEU A 73 5.61 -0.34 -11.34
CA LEU A 73 5.91 -1.69 -10.84
C LEU A 73 5.68 -1.81 -9.34
N PHE A 74 6.06 -0.79 -8.57
CA PHE A 74 5.78 -0.76 -7.12
C PHE A 74 4.27 -0.80 -6.84
N ASP A 75 3.45 -0.03 -7.55
CA ASP A 75 1.99 -0.02 -7.33
C ASP A 75 1.33 -1.34 -7.69
N ILE A 76 1.68 -1.91 -8.85
CA ILE A 76 1.12 -3.18 -9.31
C ILE A 76 1.52 -4.33 -8.37
N THR A 77 2.77 -4.37 -7.91
CA THR A 77 3.21 -5.39 -6.97
C THR A 77 2.56 -5.21 -5.59
N PHE A 78 2.40 -3.97 -5.11
CA PHE A 78 1.66 -3.70 -3.88
C PHE A 78 0.21 -4.19 -4.00
N PHE A 79 -0.49 -3.84 -5.09
CA PHE A 79 -1.86 -4.29 -5.34
C PHE A 79 -1.98 -5.81 -5.35
N PHE A 80 -1.12 -6.50 -6.09
CA PHE A 80 -1.18 -7.96 -6.21
C PHE A 80 -0.89 -8.67 -4.88
N PHE A 81 0.18 -8.30 -4.19
CA PHE A 81 0.58 -8.99 -2.96
C PHE A 81 -0.28 -8.60 -1.75
N VAL A 82 -0.61 -7.32 -1.60
CA VAL A 82 -1.28 -6.81 -0.39
C VAL A 82 -2.80 -6.86 -0.52
N ILE A 83 -3.35 -6.51 -1.68
CA ILE A 83 -4.79 -6.46 -1.87
C ILE A 83 -5.30 -7.82 -2.36
N VAL A 84 -4.80 -8.31 -3.49
CA VAL A 84 -5.32 -9.55 -4.10
C VAL A 84 -5.01 -10.78 -3.23
N ILE A 85 -3.74 -11.03 -2.91
CA ILE A 85 -3.36 -12.27 -2.21
C ILE A 85 -3.81 -12.27 -0.74
N LEU A 86 -3.54 -11.22 0.03
CA LEU A 86 -3.83 -11.25 1.47
C LEU A 86 -5.33 -11.23 1.76
N LEU A 87 -6.14 -10.48 0.99
CA LEU A 87 -7.60 -10.51 1.16
C LEU A 87 -8.17 -11.86 0.72
N ALA A 88 -7.66 -12.47 -0.35
CA ALA A 88 -8.06 -13.81 -0.76
C ALA A 88 -7.72 -14.88 0.30
N ILE A 89 -6.56 -14.78 0.96
CA ILE A 89 -6.21 -15.68 2.06
C ILE A 89 -7.19 -15.54 3.23
N ILE A 90 -7.53 -14.31 3.63
CA ILE A 90 -8.48 -14.07 4.73
C ILE A 90 -9.86 -14.65 4.39
N GLN A 91 -10.35 -14.41 3.18
CA GLN A 91 -11.63 -14.98 2.73
C GLN A 91 -11.57 -16.51 2.65
N GLY A 92 -10.45 -17.07 2.16
CA GLY A 92 -10.21 -18.50 2.11
C GLY A 92 -10.27 -19.16 3.49
N LEU A 93 -9.64 -18.56 4.51
CA LEU A 93 -9.70 -19.07 5.89
C LEU A 93 -11.11 -19.04 6.48
N ILE A 94 -11.90 -18.01 6.16
CA ILE A 94 -13.30 -17.94 6.62
C ILE A 94 -14.14 -19.04 5.97
N ILE A 95 -13.97 -19.27 4.66
CA ILE A 95 -14.68 -20.32 3.93
C ILE A 95 -14.32 -21.70 4.47
N ASP A 96 -13.04 -21.94 4.73
CA ASP A 96 -12.52 -23.20 5.29
C ASP A 96 -13.14 -23.49 6.66
N ALA A 97 -13.20 -22.50 7.55
CA ALA A 97 -13.82 -22.64 8.86
C ALA A 97 -15.33 -22.97 8.79
N PHE A 98 -16.07 -22.39 7.83
CA PHE A 98 -17.47 -22.78 7.61
C PHE A 98 -17.60 -24.15 6.97
N GLY A 99 -16.61 -24.59 6.20
CA GLY A 99 -16.50 -25.95 5.69
C GLY A 99 -16.38 -26.96 6.83
N GLU A 100 -15.45 -26.74 7.76
CA GLU A 100 -15.23 -27.61 8.92
C GLU A 100 -16.45 -27.70 9.85
N LEU A 101 -17.23 -26.63 10.01
CA LEU A 101 -18.44 -26.64 10.85
C LEU A 101 -19.63 -27.39 10.23
N ARG A 102 -19.59 -27.64 8.92
CA ARG A 102 -20.66 -28.32 8.19
C ARG A 102 -20.49 -29.85 8.17
N ASP A 103 -19.25 -30.32 8.29
CA ASP A 103 -18.90 -31.73 8.43
C ASP A 103 -19.04 -32.21 9.89
#